data_AF-A0A1G1H8C7-F1
#
_entry.id   AF-A0A1G1H8C7-F1
#
_cell.length_a   1.000
_cell.length_b   1.000
_cell.length_c   1.000
_cell.angle_alpha   90.00
_cell.angle_beta   90.00
_cell.angle_gamma   90.00
#
_symmetry.space_group_name_H-M   'P 1'
#
loop_
_entity.id
_entity.type
_entity.pdbx_description
1 polymer ?
#
loop_
_entity_poly.entity_id
_entity_poly.type
_entity_poly.pdbx_seq_one_letter_code
_entity_poly.pdbx_strand_id
1 'polypeptide(L)' 'MNTLILLPVLISLAFLPTQAIGLAIGEKAPSFEASSTQGTVRLSDFQGKKHVVLAFYIKDFTPG' A
#
# COMPACT_ATOMS: atom_id res chain seq x y z
N MET A 1 -30.88 15.72 28.31
CA MET A 1 -31.01 14.28 27.97
C MET A 1 -30.15 13.93 26.74
N ASN A 2 -29.00 14.61 26.54
CA ASN A 2 -28.28 14.59 25.25
C ASN A 2 -26.79 14.23 25.39
N THR A 3 -26.26 14.10 26.61
CA THR A 3 -24.83 13.86 26.84
C THR A 3 -24.45 12.38 26.74
N LEU A 4 -25.40 11.46 26.95
CA LEU A 4 -25.18 10.00 26.93
C LEU A 4 -25.02 9.40 25.51
N ILE A 5 -25.31 10.18 24.46
CA ILE A 5 -25.20 9.74 23.05
C ILE A 5 -23.85 10.15 22.44
N LEU A 6 -23.12 11.09 23.05
CA LEU A 6 -21.84 11.59 22.53
C LEU A 6 -20.69 10.58 22.67
N LEU A 7 -20.68 9.78 23.74
CA LEU A 7 -19.63 8.81 24.01
C LEU A 7 -19.55 7.65 23.00
N PRO A 8 -20.66 6.97 22.62
CA PRO A 8 -20.59 5.88 21.64
C PRO A 8 -20.26 6.38 20.22
N VAL A 9 -20.64 7.62 19.86
CA VAL A 9 -20.30 8.21 18.56
C VAL A 9 -18.79 8.45 18.44
N LEU A 10 -18.15 8.96 19.49
CA LEU A 10 -16.69 9.16 19.55
C LEU A 10 -15.92 7.84 19.47
N ILE A 11 -16.42 6.80 20.13
CA ILE A 11 -15.84 5.44 20.05
C ILE A 11 -16.02 4.88 18.62
N SER A 12 -17.18 5.06 18.00
CA SER A 12 -17.44 4.57 16.63
C SER A 12 -16.57 5.26 15.57
N LEU A 13 -16.14 6.50 15.77
CA LEU A 13 -15.23 7.20 14.85
C LEU A 13 -13.78 6.68 14.94
N ALA A 14 -13.36 6.13 16.09
CA ALA A 14 -12.01 5.60 16.29
C ALA A 14 -11.77 4.24 15.60
N PHE A 15 -12.83 3.59 15.13
CA PHE A 15 -12.80 2.27 14.48
C PHE A 15 -13.30 2.27 13.03
N LEU A 16 -13.25 3.42 12.34
CA LEU A 16 -13.48 3.41 10.90
C LEU A 16 -12.42 2.51 10.23
N PRO A 17 -12.82 1.46 9.49
CA PRO A 17 -11.85 0.66 8.76
C PRO A 17 -11.18 1.57 7.74
N THR A 18 -9.88 1.82 7.91
CA THR A 18 -9.04 2.41 6.87
C THR A 18 -9.02 1.42 5.73
N GLN A 19 -9.86 1.65 4.72
CA GLN A 19 -9.82 0.86 3.50
C GLN A 19 -8.41 0.99 2.91
N ALA A 20 -7.73 -0.13 2.75
CA ALA A 20 -6.49 -0.18 1.99
C ALA A 20 -6.85 0.17 0.54
N ILE A 21 -6.39 1.34 0.08
CA ILE A 21 -6.60 1.78 -1.30
C ILE A 21 -5.70 0.91 -2.17
N GLY A 22 -6.28 -0.10 -2.81
CA GLY A 22 -5.63 -0.79 -3.93
C GLY A 22 -5.54 0.14 -5.13
N LEU A 23 -4.47 0.02 -5.92
CA LEU A 23 -4.32 0.80 -7.14
C LEU A 23 -5.39 0.42 -8.16
N ALA A 24 -6.07 1.40 -8.74
CA ALA A 24 -6.99 1.20 -9.84
C ALA A 24 -6.25 1.11 -11.19
N ILE A 25 -6.88 0.49 -12.19
CA ILE A 25 -6.31 0.41 -13.55
C ILE A 25 -6.16 1.82 -14.12
N GLY A 26 -4.97 2.12 -14.64
CA GLY A 26 -4.63 3.43 -15.21
C GLY A 26 -4.11 4.44 -14.19
N GLU A 27 -4.16 4.13 -12.89
CA GLU A 27 -3.50 4.98 -11.89
C GLU A 27 -1.97 4.90 -12.02
N LYS A 28 -1.33 6.04 -11.77
CA LYS A 28 0.12 6.10 -11.74
C LYS A 28 0.63 5.26 -10.57
N ALA A 29 1.52 4.32 -10.87
CA ALA A 29 2.20 3.52 -9.85
C ALA A 29 2.93 4.44 -8.84
N PRO A 30 2.79 4.22 -7.52
CA PRO A 30 3.47 5.00 -6.49
C PRO A 30 4.99 4.92 -6.64
N SER A 31 5.68 6.04 -6.39
CA SER A 31 7.14 6.04 -6.34
C SER A 31 7.64 5.17 -5.19
N PHE A 32 8.65 4.35 -5.44
CA PHE A 32 9.36 3.63 -4.41
C PHE A 32 10.86 3.62 -4.67
N GLU A 33 11.59 3.39 -3.58
CA GLU A 33 13.00 3.06 -3.56
C GLU A 33 13.18 1.89 -2.59
N ALA A 34 13.93 0.87 -2.99
CA ALA A 34 14.18 -0.30 -2.16
C ALA A 34 15.59 -0.83 -2.34
N SER A 35 16.11 -1.51 -1.31
CA SER A 35 17.30 -2.34 -1.46
C SER A 35 16.96 -3.63 -2.18
N SER A 36 17.83 -4.07 -3.09
CA SER A 36 17.71 -5.34 -3.81
C SER A 36 19.03 -6.11 -3.81
N THR A 37 19.01 -7.34 -4.31
CA THR A 37 20.22 -8.16 -4.50
C THR A 37 21.23 -7.56 -5.49
N GLN A 38 20.81 -6.59 -6.31
CA GLN A 38 21.67 -5.89 -7.28
C GLN A 38 21.93 -4.42 -6.88
N GLY A 39 21.68 -4.06 -5.62
CA GLY A 39 21.78 -2.70 -5.12
C GLY A 39 20.43 -1.98 -5.06
N THR A 40 20.45 -0.66 -4.90
CA THR A 40 19.23 0.15 -4.79
C THR A 40 18.46 0.16 -6.10
N VAL A 41 17.14 -0.04 -6.02
CA VAL A 41 16.21 0.06 -7.15
C VAL A 41 15.21 1.19 -6.92
N ARG A 42 15.03 2.06 -7.91
CA ARG A 42 14.01 3.12 -7.90
C ARG A 42 13.07 2.93 -9.09
N LEU A 43 11.77 3.05 -8.86
CA LEU A 43 10.79 2.91 -9.96
C LEU A 43 11.01 3.95 -11.07
N SER A 44 11.46 5.15 -10.69
CA SER A 44 11.76 6.25 -11.62
C SER A 44 12.80 5.89 -12.69
N ASP A 45 13.72 4.99 -12.39
CA ASP A 45 14.83 4.68 -13.29
C ASP A 45 14.37 3.96 -14.57
N PHE A 46 13.17 3.39 -14.54
CA PHE A 46 12.53 2.66 -15.65
C PHE A 46 11.45 3.46 -16.39
N GLN A 47 10.96 4.57 -15.81
CA GLN A 47 9.87 5.35 -16.42
C GLN A 47 10.25 5.85 -17.81
N GLY A 48 9.37 5.63 -18.79
CA GLY A 48 9.58 6.03 -20.18
C GLY A 48 10.61 5.20 -20.96
N LYS A 49 11.26 4.21 -20.33
CA LYS A 49 12.28 3.36 -20.98
C LYS A 49 11.75 2.00 -21.36
N LYS A 50 10.89 1.39 -20.54
CA LYS A 50 10.27 0.07 -20.77
C LYS A 50 9.06 -0.15 -19.87
N HIS A 51 8.24 -1.14 -20.21
CA HIS A 51 7.22 -1.66 -19.30
C HIS A 51 7.84 -2.46 -18.15
N VAL A 52 7.25 -2.37 -16.97
CA VAL A 52 7.73 -3.01 -15.73
C VAL A 52 6.59 -3.79 -15.10
N VAL A 53 6.86 -5.01 -14.67
CA VAL A 53 5.95 -5.84 -13.86
C VAL A 53 6.60 -6.02 -12.48
N LEU A 54 5.85 -5.70 -11.43
CA LEU A 54 6.25 -5.93 -10.04
C LEU A 54 5.43 -7.08 -9.47
N ALA A 55 6.10 -8.10 -8.97
CA ALA A 55 5.48 -9.26 -8.34
C ALA A 55 6.02 -9.42 -6.92
N PHE A 56 5.12 -9.72 -5.98
CA PHE A 56 5.47 -10.07 -4.61
C PHE A 56 5.27 -11.57 -4.41
N TYR A 57 6.13 -12.18 -3.61
CA TYR A 57 6.01 -13.57 -3.16
C TYR A 57 6.17 -13.61 -1.64
N ILE A 58 5.71 -14.69 -1.01
CA ILE A 58 5.61 -14.77 0.45
C ILE A 58 6.97 -14.65 1.13
N LYS A 59 7.87 -15.60 0.84
CA LYS A 59 9.18 -15.70 1.49
C LYS A 59 10.08 -16.70 0.78
N ASP A 60 11.39 -16.45 0.82
CA ASP A 60 12.41 -17.39 0.38
C ASP A 60 12.39 -18.70 1.17
N PHE A 61 12.81 -19.78 0.50
CA PHE A 61 12.94 -21.12 1.09
C PHE A 61 11.66 -21.67 1.73
N THR A 62 10.50 -21.25 1.20
CA THR A 62 9.21 -21.84 1.55
C THR A 62 8.74 -22.76 0.42
N PRO A 63 8.02 -23.86 0.71
CA PRO A 63 7.58 -24.80 -0.31
C PRO A 63 6.71 -24.17 -1.41
N GLY A 64 6.02 -23.08 -1.08
CA GLY A 64 4.98 -22.49 -1.94
C GLY A 64 3.71 -23.30 -1.89
#